data_AF-A0A2T6CTG5-F1
#
_entry.id   AF-A0A2T6CTG5-F1
#
_cell.length_a   1.000
_cell.length_b   1.000
_cell.length_c   1.000
_cell.angle_alpha   90.00
_cell.angle_beta   90.00
_cell.angle_gamma   90.00
#
_symmetry.space_group_name_H-M   'P 1'
#
loop_
_entity.id
_entity.type
_entity.pdbx_description
1 polymer ?
#
loop_
_entity_poly.entity_id
_entity_poly.type
_entity_poly.pdbx_seq_one_letter_code
_entity_poly.pdbx_strand_id
1 'polypeptide(L)'
;MRGYDAIDEKTGEKYEIKCRWLSSSNTSRQLSAIRNLESAHFDYLVAVVFDADFNVDMAVKVPHASVKGYFSKHTNSHIVYADAKLLAADKAEDITSKVADAAATLG
;
A
#
# COMPACT_ATOMS: atom_id res chain seq x y z
N MET A 1 -16.48 9.77 6.58
CA MET A 1 -16.55 10.18 5.15
C MET A 1 -15.23 9.79 4.50
N ARG A 2 -15.32 9.07 3.37
CA ARG A 2 -14.28 8.52 2.46
C ARG A 2 -13.04 7.86 3.09
N GLY A 3 -13.05 6.52 3.12
CA GLY A 3 -11.94 5.66 3.55
C GLY A 3 -11.15 5.07 2.38
N TYR A 4 -10.97 5.85 1.31
CA TYR A 4 -10.17 5.50 0.13
C TYR A 4 -9.52 6.78 -0.40
N ASP A 5 -8.36 6.64 -1.04
CA ASP A 5 -7.50 7.75 -1.49
C ASP A 5 -7.76 8.11 -2.97
N ALA A 6 -8.13 7.13 -3.80
CA ALA A 6 -8.46 7.35 -5.20
C ALA A 6 -9.62 6.47 -5.68
N ILE A 7 -10.21 6.85 -6.82
CA ILE A 7 -11.21 6.08 -7.53
C ILE A 7 -10.85 6.05 -9.02
N ASP A 8 -10.94 4.90 -9.65
CA ASP A 8 -10.88 4.80 -11.10
C ASP A 8 -12.22 5.26 -11.69
N GLU A 9 -12.22 6.31 -12.48
CA GLU A 9 -13.45 6.90 -13.04
C GLU A 9 -14.15 6.00 -14.06
N LYS A 10 -13.44 5.05 -14.68
CA LYS A 10 -13.98 4.14 -15.68
C LYS A 10 -14.57 2.90 -15.04
N THR A 11 -13.88 2.32 -14.06
CA THR A 11 -14.30 1.06 -13.42
C THR A 11 -15.09 1.30 -12.13
N GLY A 12 -14.93 2.47 -11.50
CA GLY A 12 -15.49 2.78 -10.18
C GLY A 12 -14.73 2.14 -9.02
N GLU A 13 -13.61 1.46 -9.29
CA GLU A 13 -12.79 0.79 -8.28
C GLU A 13 -12.13 1.81 -7.36
N LYS A 14 -12.17 1.55 -6.06
CA LYS A 14 -11.62 2.41 -5.02
C LYS A 14 -10.26 1.89 -4.58
N TYR A 15 -9.32 2.82 -4.43
CA TYR A 15 -7.95 2.53 -4.07
C TYR A 15 -7.60 3.21 -2.76
N GLU A 16 -7.02 2.47 -1.83
CA GLU A 16 -6.30 3.04 -0.69
C GLU A 16 -4.80 3.00 -1.00
N ILE A 17 -4.11 4.13 -0.87
CA ILE A 17 -2.69 4.28 -1.24
C ILE A 17 -1.92 4.60 0.02
N LYS A 18 -0.96 3.74 0.38
CA LYS A 18 -0.10 3.91 1.55
C LYS A 18 1.35 3.89 1.14
N CYS A 19 2.08 4.90 1.60
CA CYS A 19 3.50 5.05 1.31
C CYS A 19 4.34 4.86 2.56
N ARG A 20 5.56 4.34 2.39
CA ARG A 20 6.57 4.25 3.44
C ARG A 20 7.92 4.69 2.92
N TRP A 21 8.62 5.51 3.70
CA TRP A 21 10.00 5.89 3.42
C TRP A 21 10.94 5.17 4.38
N LEU A 22 11.94 4.48 3.84
CA LEU A 22 12.97 3.78 4.60
C LEU A 22 14.13 4.74 4.83
N SER A 23 14.26 5.27 6.04
CA SER A 23 15.41 6.09 6.43
C SER A 23 16.44 5.28 7.20
N SER A 24 17.65 5.80 7.34
CA SER A 24 18.69 5.21 8.20
C SER A 24 18.25 5.05 9.67
N SER A 25 17.29 5.85 10.12
CA SER A 25 16.69 5.77 11.45
C SER A 25 15.43 4.90 11.53
N ASN A 26 14.82 4.54 10.39
CA ASN A 26 13.60 3.76 10.34
C ASN A 26 13.52 2.89 9.08
N THR A 27 13.97 1.64 9.21
CA THR A 27 13.92 0.62 8.15
C THR A 27 12.62 -0.20 8.18
N SER A 28 11.64 0.19 9.01
CA SER A 28 10.38 -0.54 9.11
C SER A 28 9.51 -0.31 7.87
N ARG A 29 9.16 -1.41 7.21
CA ARG A 29 8.18 -1.47 6.11
C ARG A 29 6.72 -1.48 6.59
N GLN A 30 6.48 -1.18 7.86
CA GLN A 30 5.13 -1.09 8.41
C GLN A 30 4.37 0.08 7.79
N LEU A 31 3.22 -0.20 7.18
CA LEU A 31 2.29 0.82 6.69
C LEU A 31 1.59 1.50 7.87
N SER A 32 1.06 2.70 7.62
CA SER A 32 0.21 3.35 8.62
C SER A 32 -1.03 2.50 8.91
N ALA A 33 -1.58 2.69 10.10
CA ALA A 33 -2.74 1.96 10.61
C ALA A 33 -3.92 1.98 9.61
N ILE A 34 -4.27 0.81 9.05
CA ILE A 34 -5.45 0.65 8.20
C ILE A 34 -6.66 0.43 9.11
N ARG A 35 -7.50 1.44 9.24
CA ARG A 35 -8.70 1.36 10.07
C ARG A 35 -9.81 0.69 9.29
N ASN A 36 -10.60 -0.13 9.98
CA ASN A 36 -11.83 -0.69 9.39
C ASN A 36 -11.58 -1.52 8.12
N LEU A 37 -10.47 -2.27 8.07
CA LEU A 37 -10.18 -3.20 6.96
C LEU A 37 -11.39 -4.11 6.70
N GLU A 38 -12.07 -4.61 7.73
CA GLU A 38 -13.26 -5.47 7.57
C GLU A 38 -14.45 -4.81 6.86
N SER A 39 -14.52 -3.47 6.82
CA SER A 39 -15.62 -2.75 6.20
C SER A 39 -15.48 -2.57 4.68
N ALA A 40 -14.40 -3.09 4.06
CA ALA A 40 -14.18 -3.10 2.60
C ALA A 40 -14.47 -1.73 1.92
N HIS A 41 -13.93 -0.65 2.49
CA HIS A 41 -14.13 0.71 1.94
C HIS A 41 -13.38 0.95 0.63
N PHE A 42 -12.44 0.08 0.29
CA PHE A 42 -11.62 0.10 -0.92
C PHE A 42 -11.56 -1.30 -1.55
N ASP A 43 -11.33 -1.35 -2.85
CA ASP A 43 -11.20 -2.57 -3.63
C ASP A 43 -9.74 -3.03 -3.71
N TYR A 44 -8.79 -2.07 -3.77
CA TYR A 44 -7.35 -2.34 -3.83
C TYR A 44 -6.55 -1.50 -2.85
N LEU A 45 -5.56 -2.12 -2.21
CA LEU A 45 -4.49 -1.44 -1.49
C LEU A 45 -3.29 -1.30 -2.43
N VAL A 46 -2.81 -0.08 -2.61
CA VAL A 46 -1.52 0.20 -3.25
C VAL A 46 -0.52 0.58 -2.17
N ALA A 47 0.52 -0.24 -2.00
CA ALA A 47 1.61 0.04 -1.09
C ALA A 47 2.85 0.44 -1.87
N VAL A 48 3.43 1.59 -1.53
CA VAL A 48 4.67 2.10 -2.14
C VAL A 48 5.73 2.29 -1.06
N VAL A 49 6.91 1.75 -1.28
CA VAL A 49 8.06 1.86 -0.40
C VAL A 49 9.16 2.61 -1.15
N PHE A 50 9.67 3.65 -0.50
CA PHE A 50 10.80 4.42 -0.97
C PHE A 50 12.05 4.10 -0.16
N ASP A 51 13.19 4.04 -0.82
CA ASP A 51 14.49 3.96 -0.16
C ASP A 51 14.92 5.31 0.46
N ALA A 52 16.11 5.35 1.07
CA ALA A 52 16.62 6.53 1.74
C ALA A 52 16.80 7.74 0.80
N ASP A 53 16.98 7.48 -0.49
CA ASP A 53 17.21 8.47 -1.55
C ASP A 53 15.91 8.81 -2.31
N PHE A 54 14.75 8.36 -1.79
CA PHE A 54 13.43 8.52 -2.40
C PHE A 54 13.23 7.80 -3.74
N ASN A 55 14.07 6.82 -4.08
CA ASN A 55 13.78 5.92 -5.19
C ASN A 55 12.70 4.93 -4.78
N VAL A 56 11.92 4.46 -5.75
CA VAL A 56 10.90 3.44 -5.53
C VAL A 56 11.60 2.09 -5.30
N ASP A 57 11.65 1.65 -4.05
CA ASP A 57 12.21 0.33 -3.64
C ASP A 57 11.22 -0.80 -3.97
N MET A 58 9.93 -0.56 -3.75
CA MET A 58 8.87 -1.54 -4.00
C MET A 58 7.54 -0.83 -4.20
N ALA A 59 6.74 -1.28 -5.16
CA ALA A 59 5.33 -0.91 -5.26
C ALA A 59 4.46 -2.11 -5.62
N VAL A 60 3.39 -2.32 -4.85
CA VAL A 60 2.46 -3.45 -5.07
C VAL A 60 1.03 -2.98 -4.99
N LYS A 61 0.19 -3.50 -5.90
CA LYS A 61 -1.26 -3.37 -5.86
C LYS A 61 -1.85 -4.71 -5.44
N VAL A 62 -2.62 -4.73 -4.36
CA VAL A 62 -3.18 -5.95 -3.78
C VAL A 62 -4.69 -5.78 -3.62
N PRO A 63 -5.52 -6.75 -4.06
CA PRO A 63 -6.95 -6.72 -3.76
C PRO A 63 -7.20 -6.72 -2.26
N HIS A 64 -8.21 -5.99 -1.81
CA HIS A 64 -8.60 -5.90 -0.41
C HIS A 64 -8.70 -7.27 0.28
N ALA A 65 -9.35 -8.25 -0.37
CA ALA A 65 -9.53 -9.61 0.14
C ALA A 65 -8.21 -10.36 0.39
N SER A 66 -7.13 -9.96 -0.30
CA SER A 66 -5.81 -10.57 -0.19
C SER A 66 -4.90 -9.83 0.80
N VAL A 67 -5.31 -8.67 1.30
CA VAL A 67 -4.56 -7.90 2.30
C VAL A 67 -4.65 -8.60 3.65
N LYS A 68 -3.52 -9.14 4.11
CA LYS A 68 -3.40 -9.73 5.45
C LYS A 68 -2.64 -8.77 6.37
N GLY A 69 -3.27 -8.41 7.48
CA GLY A 69 -2.67 -7.59 8.52
C GLY A 69 -2.93 -8.16 9.91
N TYR A 70 -2.13 -7.75 10.89
CA TYR A 70 -2.41 -8.05 12.29
C TYR A 70 -3.32 -6.98 12.89
N PHE A 71 -4.41 -7.39 13.53
CA PHE A 71 -5.30 -6.46 14.23
C PHE A 71 -4.70 -6.00 15.57
N SER A 72 -4.41 -4.71 15.68
CA SER A 72 -3.98 -4.07 16.91
C SER A 72 -5.16 -3.51 17.69
N LYS A 73 -5.52 -4.17 18.79
CA LYS A 73 -6.56 -3.72 19.73
C LYS A 73 -6.30 -2.33 20.31
N HIS A 74 -5.03 -1.96 20.52
CA HIS A 74 -4.65 -0.68 21.12
C HIS A 74 -5.01 0.52 20.23
N THR A 75 -4.96 0.33 18.91
CA THR A 75 -5.22 1.40 17.93
C THR A 75 -6.49 1.16 17.12
N ASN A 76 -7.20 0.06 17.40
CA ASN A 76 -8.36 -0.43 16.64
C ASN A 76 -8.10 -0.43 15.12
N SER A 77 -6.94 -0.97 14.72
CA SER A 77 -6.47 -0.91 13.33
C SER A 77 -5.74 -2.17 12.91
N HIS A 78 -5.72 -2.42 11.60
CA HIS A 78 -4.92 -3.47 10.99
C HIS A 78 -3.55 -2.92 10.63
N ILE A 79 -2.51 -3.58 11.14
CA ILE A 79 -1.12 -3.30 10.81
C ILE A 79 -0.74 -4.21 9.65
N VAL A 80 -0.39 -3.58 8.52
CA VAL A 80 0.07 -4.24 7.30
C VAL A 80 1.53 -3.86 7.06
N TYR A 81 2.33 -4.80 6.57
CA TYR A 81 3.72 -4.56 6.20
C TYR A 81 3.85 -4.63 4.69
N ALA A 82 4.52 -3.65 4.09
CA ALA A 82 4.87 -3.66 2.68
C ALA A 82 6.14 -4.48 2.46
N ASP A 83 6.01 -5.80 2.59
CA ASP A 83 7.10 -6.77 2.52
C ASP A 83 6.85 -7.82 1.41
N ALA A 84 7.76 -8.78 1.32
CA ALA A 84 7.65 -9.88 0.35
C ALA A 84 6.37 -10.71 0.50
N LYS A 85 5.74 -10.76 1.68
CA LYS A 85 4.47 -11.49 1.87
C LYS A 85 3.31 -10.72 1.25
N LEU A 86 3.32 -9.39 1.33
CA LEU A 86 2.33 -8.57 0.63
C LEU A 86 2.52 -8.67 -0.89
N LEU A 87 3.77 -8.69 -1.36
CA LEU A 87 4.10 -8.91 -2.78
C LEU A 87 3.65 -10.29 -3.29
N ALA A 88 3.78 -11.32 -2.46
CA ALA A 88 3.37 -12.69 -2.78
C ALA A 88 1.89 -12.99 -2.46
N ALA A 89 1.08 -11.97 -2.12
CA ALA A 89 -0.34 -12.18 -1.84
C ALA A 89 -1.11 -12.61 -3.09
N ASP A 90 -2.22 -13.33 -2.91
CA ASP A 90 -3.04 -13.79 -4.03
C ASP A 90 -3.49 -12.60 -4.88
N LYS A 91 -3.26 -12.68 -6.20
CA LYS A 91 -3.57 -11.62 -7.17
C LYS A 91 -2.89 -10.27 -6.88
N ALA A 92 -1.82 -10.26 -6.09
CA ALA A 92 -0.95 -9.10 -6.00
C ALA A 92 -0.30 -8.83 -7.36
N GLU A 93 -0.28 -7.57 -7.75
CA GLU A 93 0.40 -7.08 -8.93
C GLU A 93 1.61 -6.26 -8.48
N ASP A 94 2.81 -6.74 -8.84
CA ASP A 94 4.03 -5.94 -8.72
C ASP A 94 3.98 -4.82 -9.75
N ILE A 95 3.93 -3.58 -9.26
CA ILE A 95 3.87 -2.37 -10.07
C ILE A 95 5.11 -1.50 -9.85
N THR A 96 6.17 -2.05 -9.25
CA THR A 96 7.40 -1.32 -8.90
C THR A 96 7.98 -0.58 -10.11
N SER A 97 8.19 -1.27 -11.23
CA SER A 97 8.71 -0.63 -12.45
C SER A 97 7.77 0.45 -12.99
N LYS A 98 6.46 0.22 -13.01
CA LYS A 98 5.48 1.21 -13.51
C LYS A 98 5.54 2.51 -12.71
N VAL A 99 5.62 2.40 -11.38
CA VAL A 99 5.69 3.56 -10.48
C VAL A 99 7.04 4.24 -10.57
N ALA A 100 8.14 3.47 -10.66
CA ALA A 100 9.48 4.00 -10.85
C ALA A 100 9.62 4.78 -12.17
N ASP A 101 9.13 4.21 -13.28
CA ASP A 101 9.16 4.86 -14.59
C ASP A 101 8.34 6.15 -14.60
N ALA A 102 7.13 6.13 -14.02
CA ALA A 102 6.30 7.33 -13.90
C ALA A 102 6.98 8.42 -13.05
N ALA A 103 7.62 8.04 -11.94
CA ALA A 103 8.38 8.98 -11.11
C ALA A 103 9.55 9.61 -11.88
N ALA A 104 10.25 8.83 -12.72
CA ALA A 104 11.35 9.32 -13.54
C ALA A 104 10.90 10.32 -14.62
N THR A 105 9.68 10.19 -15.14
CA THR A 105 9.14 11.09 -16.19
C THR A 105 8.64 12.45 -15.68
N LEU A 106 8.57 12.63 -14.36
CA LEU A 106 8.08 13.86 -13.72
C LEU A 106 9.21 14.84 -13.34
N GLY A 107 10.48 14.45 -13.53
CA GLY A 107 11.66 15.31 -13.33
C GLY A 107 12.17 15.90 -14.64
#